data_AF-A0A7S1B669-F1
#
_entry.id   AF-A0A7S1B669-F1
#
_cell.length_a   1.000
_cell.length_b   1.000
_cell.length_c   1.000
_cell.angle_alpha   90.00
_cell.angle_beta   90.00
_cell.angle_gamma   90.00
#
_symmetry.space_group_name_H-M   'P 1'
#
loop_
_entity.id
_entity.type
_entity.pdbx_description
1 polymer ?
#
loop_
_entity_poly.entity_id
_entity_poly.type
_entity_poly.pdbx_seq_one_letter_code
_entity_poly.pdbx_strand_id
1 'polypeptide(L)'
;MVFRKKTLMFALFAVFITSAFKFLTHHSVVLVEIQQFTWDADLAVKRGHGLPESSINSWKNNVEPQKDSPLNDGTPSPADELTEEKPEDDGGQIPPAKSHFCLPNPHAPSVDVPSWRELVKIHRPALPIADGLVEEVDLVVHLSGELANRIFELAVAHAIAWRAEEDLDCSVRIRLSFLSQKIKGKNASTQHNFKKCFPQWRDKKFDEYDEDEMECPDCVLNRMKQNFGTDFKIEDPNDMTAYDVYDQFSQTLNKILSVRNNSTTDVGEKTVSFVRGHDLTVPFVYMSGCWQIWPVLQGYRERLRHLFQIDEDGPCCNLRPDPDETVLHIRGFLNEMPRVAPQLGFTEVDPARAVELLKHLSPGDRVALVGRFPEKLWGYVGTLKEQGLEVRVVPNEGKRVAPSVGFCFIQHAKRGIAGMAMSTFVQLGAFFSDAERVDIYLYDRGRKEYYSHKLDDFFTPDPKLNDRYHRHIFKDK
;
A
#
# COMPACT_ATOMS: atom_id res chain seq x y z
N MET A 1 -77.03 -5.04 25.65
CA MET A 1 -76.30 -5.84 24.63
C MET A 1 -75.62 -5.01 23.53
N VAL A 2 -75.99 -3.75 23.29
CA VAL A 2 -75.38 -2.89 22.24
C VAL A 2 -74.02 -2.29 22.66
N PHE A 3 -73.76 -2.14 23.97
CA PHE A 3 -72.51 -1.53 24.47
C PHE A 3 -71.28 -2.45 24.35
N ARG A 4 -71.44 -3.78 24.47
CA ARG A 4 -70.33 -4.75 24.37
C ARG A 4 -69.78 -4.92 22.94
N LYS A 5 -70.56 -4.59 21.90
CA LYS A 5 -70.09 -4.66 20.50
C LYS A 5 -69.16 -3.50 20.11
N LYS A 6 -69.33 -2.31 20.72
CA LYS A 6 -68.50 -1.13 20.40
C LYS A 6 -67.10 -1.23 21.00
N THR A 7 -66.97 -1.78 22.21
CA THR A 7 -65.67 -1.97 22.86
C THR A 7 -64.84 -3.06 22.18
N LEU A 8 -65.48 -4.12 21.69
CA LEU A 8 -64.80 -5.18 20.95
C LEU A 8 -64.33 -4.71 19.56
N MET A 9 -65.12 -3.86 18.88
CA MET A 9 -64.67 -3.24 17.62
C MET A 9 -63.51 -2.27 17.83
N PHE A 10 -63.49 -1.49 18.91
CA PHE A 10 -62.36 -0.59 19.20
C PHE A 10 -61.08 -1.35 19.54
N ALA A 11 -61.17 -2.45 20.29
CA ALA A 11 -60.02 -3.31 20.59
C ALA A 11 -59.47 -4.00 19.33
N LEU A 12 -60.35 -4.49 18.45
CA LEU A 12 -59.94 -5.09 17.17
C LEU A 12 -59.36 -4.05 16.20
N PHE A 13 -59.88 -2.82 16.19
CA PHE A 13 -59.36 -1.72 15.38
C PHE A 13 -57.98 -1.24 15.86
N ALA A 14 -57.74 -1.22 17.18
CA ALA A 14 -56.44 -0.89 17.77
C ALA A 14 -55.37 -1.98 17.48
N VAL A 15 -55.77 -3.26 17.47
CA VAL A 15 -54.90 -4.37 17.04
C VAL A 15 -54.62 -4.33 15.53
N PHE A 16 -55.59 -3.89 14.72
CA PHE A 16 -55.41 -3.72 13.28
C PHE A 16 -54.50 -2.53 12.95
N ILE A 17 -54.59 -1.41 13.67
CA ILE A 17 -53.70 -0.26 13.49
C ILE A 17 -52.27 -0.57 13.96
N THR A 18 -52.09 -1.27 15.08
CA THR A 18 -50.75 -1.66 15.55
C THR A 18 -50.11 -2.75 14.69
N SER A 19 -50.90 -3.65 14.11
CA SER A 19 -50.42 -4.62 13.11
C SER A 19 -50.15 -3.96 11.76
N ALA A 20 -50.97 -3.00 11.32
CA ALA A 20 -50.75 -2.22 10.10
C ALA A 20 -49.53 -1.30 10.22
N PHE A 21 -49.24 -0.73 11.40
CA PHE A 21 -47.99 0.01 11.64
C PHE A 21 -46.76 -0.89 11.69
N LYS A 22 -46.88 -2.15 12.15
CA LYS A 22 -45.81 -3.15 12.04
C LYS A 22 -45.63 -3.70 10.61
N PHE A 23 -46.67 -3.65 9.78
CA PHE A 23 -46.63 -4.09 8.38
C PHE A 23 -46.28 -2.96 7.40
N LEU A 24 -46.41 -1.69 7.79
CA LEU A 24 -46.02 -0.51 6.98
C LEU A 24 -44.59 -0.02 7.25
N THR A 25 -43.84 -0.64 8.17
CA THR A 25 -42.39 -0.41 8.33
C THR A 25 -41.53 -1.49 7.68
N HIS A 26 -42.12 -2.42 6.92
CA HIS A 26 -41.40 -3.36 6.06
C HIS A 26 -42.04 -3.37 4.67
N HIS A 27 -41.19 -3.31 3.63
CA HIS A 27 -41.50 -3.20 2.20
C HIS A 27 -41.71 -1.77 1.67
N SER A 28 -40.58 -1.07 1.51
CA SER A 28 -40.30 -0.35 0.27
C SER A 28 -38.98 -0.89 -0.29
N VAL A 29 -39.03 -2.09 -0.84
CA VAL A 29 -37.99 -2.59 -1.75
C VAL A 29 -38.38 -2.09 -3.13
N VAL A 30 -37.85 -0.92 -3.49
CA VAL A 30 -37.71 -0.57 -4.90
C VAL A 30 -36.63 -1.52 -5.43
N LEU A 31 -37.02 -2.41 -6.34
CA LEU A 31 -36.10 -3.13 -7.20
C LEU A 31 -35.34 -2.10 -8.05
N VAL A 32 -34.15 -1.70 -7.59
CA VAL A 32 -33.12 -1.17 -8.46
C VAL A 32 -32.14 -2.31 -8.68
N GLU A 33 -32.16 -2.84 -9.89
CA GLU A 33 -31.15 -3.77 -10.38
C GLU A 33 -29.81 -3.03 -10.43
N ILE A 34 -28.98 -3.19 -9.40
CA ILE A 34 -27.62 -2.63 -9.36
C ILE A 34 -26.66 -3.73 -9.78
N GLN A 35 -26.20 -3.64 -11.02
CA GLN A 35 -25.07 -4.40 -11.51
C GLN A 35 -23.83 -4.12 -10.67
N GLN A 36 -23.19 -5.21 -10.22
CA GLN A 36 -21.89 -5.24 -9.57
C GLN A 36 -20.85 -4.64 -10.52
N PHE A 37 -20.27 -3.49 -10.18
CA PHE A 37 -19.16 -2.88 -10.91
C PHE A 37 -17.98 -2.57 -9.99
N THR A 38 -16.81 -2.99 -10.46
CA THR A 38 -15.50 -2.84 -9.84
C THR A 38 -15.08 -1.37 -9.76
N TRP A 39 -14.86 -0.88 -8.54
CA TRP A 39 -14.22 0.39 -8.25
C TRP A 39 -12.73 0.31 -8.64
N ASP A 40 -12.36 1.16 -9.60
CA ASP A 40 -11.03 1.82 -9.79
C ASP A 40 -10.88 2.36 -11.22
N ALA A 41 -11.67 1.86 -12.18
CA ALA A 41 -11.73 2.42 -13.54
C ALA A 41 -12.77 3.55 -13.71
N ASP A 42 -13.82 3.56 -12.89
CA ASP A 42 -15.00 4.43 -13.10
C ASP A 42 -14.77 5.89 -12.64
N LEU A 43 -13.81 6.14 -11.75
CA LEU A 43 -13.41 7.50 -11.38
C LEU A 43 -12.69 8.23 -12.52
N ALA A 44 -12.10 7.49 -13.47
CA ALA A 44 -11.50 8.05 -14.68
C ALA A 44 -12.56 8.31 -15.77
N VAL A 45 -13.63 7.51 -15.83
CA VAL A 45 -14.72 7.66 -16.81
C VAL A 45 -15.69 8.78 -16.41
N LYS A 46 -16.01 8.92 -15.10
CA LYS A 46 -16.91 9.98 -14.60
C LYS A 46 -16.33 11.39 -14.66
N ARG A 47 -15.03 11.56 -14.95
CA ARG A 47 -14.35 12.86 -15.06
C ARG A 47 -14.27 13.43 -16.49
N GLY A 48 -15.07 12.93 -17.43
CA GLY A 48 -15.37 13.67 -18.66
C GLY A 48 -14.32 13.60 -19.77
N HIS A 49 -13.63 12.46 -19.92
CA HIS A 49 -12.88 12.18 -21.15
C HIS A 49 -13.71 11.23 -22.02
N GLY A 50 -14.37 11.79 -23.05
CA GLY A 50 -15.18 11.02 -23.99
C GLY A 50 -14.33 10.03 -24.78
N LEU A 51 -14.64 8.74 -24.67
CA LEU A 51 -14.18 7.71 -25.58
C LEU A 51 -15.32 7.35 -26.56
N PRO A 52 -15.01 7.11 -27.85
CA PRO A 52 -16.03 6.82 -28.86
C PRO A 52 -16.70 5.44 -28.64
N GLU A 53 -18.03 5.41 -28.82
CA GLU A 53 -18.93 4.24 -28.66
C GLU A 53 -18.48 2.97 -29.40
N SER A 54 -17.66 3.09 -30.45
CA SER A 54 -17.10 1.96 -31.20
C SER A 54 -16.22 1.03 -30.34
N SER A 55 -15.64 1.54 -29.24
CA SER A 55 -14.80 0.76 -28.33
C SER A 55 -15.62 -0.13 -27.38
N ILE A 56 -16.89 0.21 -27.14
CA ILE A 56 -17.78 -0.49 -26.20
C ILE A 56 -18.34 -1.78 -26.82
N ASN A 57 -18.55 -1.81 -28.14
CA ASN A 57 -19.12 -2.97 -28.84
C ASN A 57 -18.10 -4.09 -29.12
N SER A 58 -16.80 -3.81 -29.12
CA SER A 58 -15.75 -4.83 -29.25
C SER A 58 -15.65 -5.73 -28.01
N TRP A 59 -16.04 -5.24 -26.84
CA TRP A 59 -15.92 -5.97 -25.58
C TRP A 59 -16.97 -7.07 -25.38
N LYS A 60 -18.15 -6.93 -25.99
CA LYS A 60 -19.26 -7.90 -25.84
C LYS A 60 -19.13 -9.15 -26.73
N ASN A 61 -18.30 -9.12 -27.76
CA ASN A 61 -18.30 -10.15 -28.80
C ASN A 61 -17.15 -11.17 -28.74
N ASN A 62 -16.22 -11.08 -27.78
CA ASN A 62 -15.04 -11.97 -27.73
C ASN A 62 -14.84 -12.66 -26.37
N VAL A 63 -15.88 -13.32 -25.85
CA VAL A 63 -15.73 -14.30 -24.77
C VAL A 63 -16.30 -15.64 -25.23
N GLU A 64 -15.51 -16.37 -26.02
CA GLU A 64 -15.59 -17.82 -26.10
C GLU A 64 -14.20 -18.40 -25.76
N PRO A 65 -14.12 -19.43 -24.89
CA PRO A 65 -12.85 -20.06 -24.54
C PRO A 65 -12.41 -21.01 -25.65
N GLN A 66 -11.31 -20.68 -26.34
CA GLN A 66 -10.63 -21.64 -27.22
C GLN A 66 -10.00 -22.75 -26.37
N LYS A 67 -10.43 -23.99 -26.65
CA LYS A 67 -9.87 -25.24 -26.16
C LYS A 67 -8.58 -25.59 -26.91
N ASP A 68 -7.75 -26.35 -26.19
CA ASP A 68 -6.43 -26.87 -26.52
C ASP A 68 -6.21 -27.32 -27.97
N SER A 69 -5.00 -27.08 -28.49
CA SER A 69 -4.39 -27.89 -29.55
C SER A 69 -2.87 -27.97 -29.38
N PRO A 70 -2.26 -29.11 -29.76
CA PRO A 70 -0.97 -29.57 -29.21
C PRO A 70 0.24 -29.05 -29.97
N LEU A 71 1.39 -29.17 -29.31
CA LEU A 71 2.74 -28.93 -29.79
C LEU A 71 2.99 -29.54 -31.18
N ASN A 72 3.64 -28.77 -32.04
CA ASN A 72 4.38 -29.31 -33.19
C ASN A 72 5.80 -28.74 -33.18
N ASP A 73 6.75 -29.67 -33.20
CA ASP A 73 8.18 -29.46 -33.38
C ASP A 73 8.49 -29.01 -34.82
N GLY A 74 9.42 -28.07 -34.97
CA GLY A 74 9.93 -27.66 -36.28
C GLY A 74 11.05 -26.62 -36.17
N THR A 75 12.29 -27.09 -36.24
CA THR A 75 13.51 -26.27 -36.42
C THR A 75 13.57 -25.57 -37.79
N PRO A 76 14.38 -24.50 -37.94
CA PRO A 76 14.19 -23.45 -38.95
C PRO A 76 15.12 -23.55 -40.18
N SER A 77 14.82 -22.78 -41.23
CA SER A 77 15.75 -22.38 -42.30
C SER A 77 15.21 -21.15 -43.07
N PRO A 78 16.02 -20.41 -43.84
CA PRO A 78 16.19 -18.97 -43.67
C PRO A 78 15.90 -18.14 -44.94
N ALA A 79 16.10 -16.83 -44.79
CA ALA A 79 16.18 -15.78 -45.81
C ALA A 79 14.82 -15.32 -46.38
N ASP A 80 14.53 -14.03 -46.23
CA ASP A 80 14.68 -13.11 -47.36
C ASP A 80 14.66 -11.63 -46.91
N GLU A 81 15.36 -10.85 -47.73
CA GLU A 81 15.68 -9.43 -47.68
C GLU A 81 14.47 -8.48 -47.84
N LEU A 82 14.80 -7.17 -47.76
CA LEU A 82 14.05 -5.97 -48.21
C LEU A 82 13.21 -5.32 -47.07
N THR A 83 13.27 -4.02 -46.80
CA THR A 83 13.84 -2.86 -47.50
C THR A 83 13.93 -1.70 -46.50
N GLU A 84 14.98 -0.89 -46.60
CA GLU A 84 15.12 0.40 -45.90
C GLU A 84 14.12 1.42 -46.46
N GLU A 85 13.30 2.02 -45.60
CA GLU A 85 12.64 3.29 -45.87
C GLU A 85 13.22 4.38 -44.95
N LYS A 86 13.75 5.42 -45.58
CA LYS A 86 14.14 6.70 -44.96
C LYS A 86 12.88 7.45 -44.51
N PRO A 87 12.89 8.12 -43.35
CA PRO A 87 12.00 9.25 -43.11
C PRO A 87 12.70 10.57 -43.47
N GLU A 88 11.92 11.40 -44.16
CA GLU A 88 12.24 12.77 -44.51
C GLU A 88 12.30 13.69 -43.28
N ASP A 89 13.16 14.70 -43.44
CA ASP A 89 13.57 15.74 -42.52
C ASP A 89 12.60 16.93 -42.69
N ASP A 90 11.80 17.25 -41.68
CA ASP A 90 11.03 18.50 -41.65
C ASP A 90 11.33 19.26 -40.35
N GLY A 91 12.22 20.22 -40.48
CA GLY A 91 12.66 21.14 -39.44
C GLY A 91 11.61 22.19 -39.13
N GLY A 92 11.19 22.26 -37.87
CA GLY A 92 10.46 23.37 -37.28
C GLY A 92 11.18 23.89 -36.04
N GLN A 93 11.91 25.01 -36.17
CA GLN A 93 12.52 25.72 -35.05
C GLN A 93 11.45 26.48 -34.25
N ILE A 94 11.32 26.18 -32.95
CA ILE A 94 10.57 26.98 -31.96
C ILE A 94 11.59 27.56 -30.97
N PRO A 95 11.56 28.88 -30.68
CA PRO A 95 12.55 29.50 -29.79
C PRO A 95 12.29 29.13 -28.31
N PRO A 96 13.34 29.02 -27.46
CA PRO A 96 13.16 28.62 -26.08
C PRO A 96 12.63 29.76 -25.21
N ALA A 97 11.54 29.49 -24.49
CA ALA A 97 11.07 30.32 -23.39
C ALA A 97 12.03 30.19 -22.20
N LYS A 98 12.67 31.30 -21.81
CA LYS A 98 13.43 31.42 -20.56
C LYS A 98 12.46 31.40 -19.38
N SER A 99 12.46 30.32 -18.60
CA SER A 99 11.88 30.32 -17.26
C SER A 99 13.01 30.45 -16.23
N HIS A 100 12.99 31.54 -15.48
CA HIS A 100 13.85 31.74 -14.32
C HIS A 100 13.26 30.93 -13.17
N PHE A 101 13.85 29.78 -12.85
CA PHE A 101 13.62 29.09 -11.59
C PHE A 101 14.74 29.45 -10.61
N CYS A 102 14.36 30.10 -9.50
CA CYS A 102 15.24 30.25 -8.35
C CYS A 102 15.46 28.88 -7.72
N LEU A 103 16.65 28.32 -7.87
CA LEU A 103 17.11 27.20 -7.06
C LEU A 103 17.29 27.68 -5.61
N PRO A 104 16.94 26.87 -4.60
CA PRO A 104 17.20 27.22 -3.20
C PRO A 104 18.70 27.42 -2.98
N ASN A 105 19.05 28.47 -2.24
CA ASN A 105 20.42 28.82 -1.91
C ASN A 105 21.06 27.68 -1.09
N PRO A 106 22.12 27.00 -1.58
CA PRO A 106 22.79 25.91 -0.88
C PRO A 106 23.52 26.37 0.40
N HIS A 107 23.52 27.67 0.69
CA HIS A 107 24.11 28.27 1.88
C HIS A 107 23.08 28.84 2.87
N ALA A 108 21.80 28.45 2.78
CA ALA A 108 20.85 28.78 3.84
C ALA A 108 21.32 28.13 5.16
N PRO A 109 21.45 28.90 6.26
CA PRO A 109 21.84 28.33 7.55
C PRO A 109 20.84 27.25 7.95
N SER A 110 21.32 26.11 8.44
CA SER A 110 20.46 25.05 8.96
C SER A 110 19.59 25.64 10.06
N VAL A 111 18.29 25.77 9.79
CA VAL A 111 17.33 26.07 10.84
C VAL A 111 17.34 24.87 11.77
N ASP A 112 17.68 25.07 13.04
CA ASP A 112 17.54 24.05 14.08
C ASP A 112 16.06 23.68 14.17
N VAL A 113 15.69 22.61 13.46
CA VAL A 113 14.37 22.00 13.58
C VAL A 113 14.36 21.30 14.94
N PRO A 114 13.45 21.68 15.87
CA PRO A 114 13.39 21.04 17.18
C PRO A 114 13.30 19.53 17.01
N SER A 115 13.96 18.78 17.90
CA SER A 115 13.86 17.33 17.86
C SER A 115 12.39 16.92 17.99
N TRP A 116 12.00 15.80 17.38
CA TRP A 116 10.61 15.31 17.43
C TRP A 116 10.03 15.26 18.87
N ARG A 117 10.87 14.89 19.85
CA ARG A 117 10.50 14.89 21.28
C ARG A 117 10.13 16.27 21.83
N GLU A 118 10.66 17.34 21.25
CA GLU A 118 10.39 18.73 21.64
C GLU A 118 9.13 19.26 20.97
N LEU A 119 8.88 18.94 19.69
CA LEU A 119 7.63 19.32 19.01
C LEU A 119 6.39 18.70 19.69
N VAL A 120 6.49 17.44 20.10
CA VAL A 120 5.42 16.72 20.81
C VAL A 120 5.17 17.29 22.20
N LYS A 121 6.21 17.76 22.91
CA LYS A 121 6.05 18.41 24.21
C LYS A 121 5.30 19.75 24.12
N ILE A 122 5.43 20.46 23.00
CA ILE A 122 4.79 21.78 22.80
C ILE A 122 3.27 21.67 22.60
N HIS A 123 2.76 20.52 22.12
CA HIS A 123 1.35 20.35 21.74
C HIS A 123 0.52 19.48 22.69
N ARG A 124 1.03 19.13 23.88
CA ARG A 124 0.33 18.23 24.81
C ARG A 124 -0.51 19.01 25.85
N PRO A 125 -1.85 19.09 25.74
CA PRO A 125 -2.66 19.31 26.92
C PRO A 125 -2.51 18.08 27.81
N ALA A 126 -2.03 18.27 29.05
CA ALA A 126 -1.99 17.21 30.04
C ALA A 126 -3.41 16.76 30.36
N LEU A 127 -3.86 15.66 29.75
CA LEU A 127 -5.08 14.99 30.17
C LEU A 127 -4.75 14.17 31.42
N PRO A 128 -5.46 14.36 32.55
CA PRO A 128 -5.31 13.50 33.71
C PRO A 128 -5.87 12.13 33.37
N ILE A 129 -5.00 11.15 33.13
CA ILE A 129 -5.37 9.74 33.04
C ILE A 129 -5.53 9.25 34.47
N ALA A 130 -6.70 8.69 34.80
CA ALA A 130 -6.96 8.15 36.12
C ALA A 130 -6.08 6.91 36.36
N ASP A 131 -5.36 6.88 37.48
CA ASP A 131 -4.53 5.74 37.88
C ASP A 131 -5.38 4.45 37.95
N GLY A 132 -5.03 3.42 37.18
CA GLY A 132 -5.38 2.04 37.56
C GLY A 132 -5.74 0.99 36.51
N LEU A 133 -5.89 1.30 35.22
CA LEU A 133 -6.05 0.28 34.19
C LEU A 133 -5.37 0.73 32.89
N VAL A 134 -4.30 0.03 32.50
CA VAL A 134 -3.82 0.09 31.11
C VAL A 134 -4.93 -0.50 30.26
N GLU A 135 -5.78 0.37 29.69
CA GLU A 135 -6.84 -0.08 28.81
C GLU A 135 -6.21 -0.64 27.53
N GLU A 136 -6.50 -1.91 27.26
CA GLU A 136 -6.11 -2.54 26.01
C GLU A 136 -7.14 -2.23 24.92
N VAL A 137 -6.69 -1.72 23.78
CA VAL A 137 -7.52 -1.41 22.61
C VAL A 137 -7.09 -2.27 21.43
N ASP A 138 -8.04 -2.95 20.78
CA ASP A 138 -7.77 -3.65 19.53
C ASP A 138 -7.58 -2.66 18.37
N LEU A 139 -6.53 -2.87 17.57
CA LEU A 139 -6.29 -2.24 16.27
C LEU A 139 -6.46 -3.30 15.18
N VAL A 140 -7.57 -3.24 14.45
CA VAL A 140 -7.85 -4.11 13.31
C VAL A 140 -7.17 -3.55 12.07
N VAL A 141 -6.15 -4.28 11.60
CA VAL A 141 -5.34 -3.94 10.43
C VAL A 141 -5.88 -4.69 9.24
N HIS A 142 -6.35 -3.96 8.24
CA HIS A 142 -6.81 -4.55 7.00
C HIS A 142 -5.65 -4.73 6.02
N LEU A 143 -5.23 -5.98 5.84
CA LEU A 143 -4.08 -6.35 5.03
C LEU A 143 -4.47 -6.57 3.57
N SER A 144 -3.82 -5.84 2.67
CA SER A 144 -4.12 -5.84 1.25
C SER A 144 -2.85 -5.96 0.39
N GLY A 145 -3.02 -6.30 -0.89
CA GLY A 145 -1.91 -6.39 -1.84
C GLY A 145 -0.94 -7.56 -1.62
N GLU A 146 0.28 -7.37 -2.15
CA GLU A 146 1.36 -8.37 -2.14
C GLU A 146 2.25 -8.25 -0.88
N LEU A 147 3.30 -9.07 -0.80
CA LEU A 147 4.18 -9.17 0.37
C LEU A 147 4.64 -7.81 0.93
N ALA A 148 5.20 -6.93 0.10
CA ALA A 148 5.70 -5.64 0.56
C ALA A 148 4.59 -4.71 1.07
N ASN A 149 3.40 -4.73 0.46
CA ASN A 149 2.26 -3.94 0.95
C ASN A 149 1.88 -4.37 2.37
N ARG A 150 1.83 -5.68 2.63
CA ARG A 150 1.51 -6.19 3.97
C ARG A 150 2.60 -5.94 4.99
N ILE A 151 3.88 -6.06 4.61
CA ILE A 151 4.99 -5.68 5.49
C ILE A 151 4.82 -4.20 5.87
N PHE A 152 4.46 -3.34 4.91
CA PHE A 152 4.24 -1.93 5.16
C PHE A 152 3.07 -1.71 6.14
N GLU A 153 1.88 -2.24 5.83
CA GLU A 153 0.68 -2.12 6.69
C GLU A 153 0.93 -2.62 8.13
N LEU A 154 1.66 -3.74 8.27
CA LEU A 154 2.05 -4.28 9.58
C LEU A 154 3.08 -3.39 10.28
N ALA A 155 4.08 -2.88 9.56
CA ALA A 155 5.06 -1.94 10.11
C ALA A 155 4.37 -0.68 10.64
N VAL A 156 3.39 -0.17 9.89
CA VAL A 156 2.55 0.95 10.27
C VAL A 156 1.77 0.66 11.55
N ALA A 157 1.07 -0.48 11.62
CA ALA A 157 0.32 -0.87 12.79
C ALA A 157 1.19 -0.98 14.05
N HIS A 158 2.36 -1.59 13.93
CA HIS A 158 3.30 -1.73 15.04
C HIS A 158 3.89 -0.40 15.50
N ALA A 159 4.26 0.48 14.56
CA ALA A 159 4.78 1.80 14.89
C ALA A 159 3.72 2.63 15.62
N ILE A 160 2.46 2.59 15.15
CA ILE A 160 1.33 3.24 15.81
C ILE A 160 1.08 2.65 17.21
N ALA A 161 1.10 1.33 17.36
CA ALA A 161 0.90 0.67 18.65
C ALA A 161 1.98 1.04 19.67
N TRP A 162 3.26 1.00 19.28
CA TRP A 162 4.37 1.43 20.14
C TRP A 162 4.28 2.91 20.49
N ARG A 163 3.85 3.73 19.53
CA ARG A 163 3.68 5.15 19.75
C ARG A 163 2.54 5.44 20.74
N ALA A 164 1.43 4.72 20.64
CA ALA A 164 0.31 4.80 21.58
C ALA A 164 0.74 4.43 23.00
N GLU A 165 1.54 3.37 23.15
CA GLU A 165 2.10 2.95 24.44
C GLU A 165 3.00 4.05 25.03
N GLU A 166 3.88 4.62 24.22
CA GLU A 166 4.83 5.67 24.65
C GLU A 166 4.16 7.03 24.96
N ASP A 167 3.18 7.45 24.15
CA ASP A 167 2.57 8.78 24.23
C ASP A 167 1.28 8.82 25.05
N LEU A 168 0.56 7.70 25.17
CA LEU A 168 -0.80 7.67 25.74
C LEU A 168 -0.95 6.65 26.87
N ASP A 169 0.10 5.90 27.21
CA ASP A 169 0.07 4.80 28.20
C ASP A 169 -1.04 3.78 27.89
N CYS A 170 -1.29 3.55 26.59
CA CYS A 170 -2.34 2.69 26.10
C CYS A 170 -1.74 1.46 25.41
N SER A 171 -2.10 0.27 25.88
CA SER A 171 -1.72 -0.98 25.22
C SER A 171 -2.59 -1.19 23.99
N VAL A 172 -1.97 -1.40 22.83
CA VAL A 172 -2.69 -1.64 21.57
C VAL A 172 -2.44 -3.06 21.08
N ARG A 173 -3.51 -3.86 20.97
CA ARG A 173 -3.45 -5.22 20.46
C ARG A 173 -3.76 -5.25 18.97
N ILE A 174 -2.80 -5.69 18.16
CA ILE A 174 -2.97 -5.75 16.71
C ILE A 174 -3.76 -7.02 16.31
N ARG A 175 -4.82 -6.82 15.52
CA ARG A 175 -5.67 -7.87 14.94
C ARG A 175 -5.61 -7.79 13.42
N LEU A 176 -5.52 -8.92 12.74
CA LEU A 176 -5.27 -8.97 11.29
C LEU A 176 -6.52 -9.37 10.53
N SER A 177 -7.02 -8.48 9.67
CA SER A 177 -8.09 -8.77 8.69
C SER A 177 -7.48 -8.83 7.29
N PHE A 178 -8.00 -9.68 6.40
CA PHE A 178 -7.43 -9.85 5.05
C PHE A 178 -8.43 -9.50 3.96
N LEU A 179 -8.03 -8.64 3.02
CA LEU A 179 -8.76 -8.44 1.79
C LEU A 179 -8.58 -9.67 0.89
N SER A 180 -9.60 -10.52 0.81
CA SER A 180 -9.78 -11.43 -0.29
C SER A 180 -10.01 -10.58 -1.53
N GLN A 181 -8.95 -10.29 -2.29
CA GLN A 181 -9.08 -9.59 -3.60
C GLN A 181 -9.95 -10.38 -4.61
N LYS A 182 -10.68 -11.42 -4.20
CA LYS A 182 -11.32 -12.45 -5.02
C LYS A 182 -10.37 -13.16 -5.99
N ILE A 183 -9.07 -12.84 -5.91
CA ILE A 183 -8.01 -13.52 -6.63
C ILE A 183 -7.56 -14.68 -5.75
N LYS A 184 -8.15 -15.85 -6.04
CA LYS A 184 -7.89 -17.11 -5.34
C LYS A 184 -6.38 -17.34 -5.17
N GLY A 185 -5.92 -17.48 -3.92
CA GLY A 185 -4.56 -17.87 -3.57
C GLY A 185 -3.54 -16.75 -3.35
N LYS A 186 -3.83 -15.48 -3.66
CA LYS A 186 -2.89 -14.36 -3.37
C LYS A 186 -2.64 -14.20 -1.86
N ASN A 187 -3.70 -14.28 -1.06
CA ASN A 187 -3.62 -14.21 0.41
C ASN A 187 -2.81 -15.39 0.97
N ALA A 188 -3.17 -16.61 0.58
CA ALA A 188 -2.49 -17.82 1.01
C ALA A 188 -0.99 -17.80 0.68
N SER A 189 -0.61 -17.33 -0.52
CA SER A 189 0.80 -17.21 -0.92
C SER A 189 1.56 -16.22 -0.03
N THR A 190 0.98 -15.06 0.27
CA THR A 190 1.65 -14.05 1.09
C THR A 190 1.76 -14.51 2.55
N GLN A 191 0.71 -15.11 3.11
CA GLN A 191 0.75 -15.71 4.45
C GLN A 191 1.79 -16.84 4.54
N HIS A 192 1.87 -17.69 3.50
CA HIS A 192 2.89 -18.72 3.40
C HIS A 192 4.30 -18.11 3.42
N ASN A 193 4.52 -16.99 2.71
CA ASN A 193 5.81 -16.28 2.76
C ASN A 193 6.10 -15.73 4.16
N PHE A 194 5.14 -15.13 4.85
CA PHE A 194 5.34 -14.68 6.24
C PHE A 194 5.76 -15.82 7.16
N LYS A 195 4.97 -16.90 7.19
CA LYS A 195 5.26 -18.06 8.05
C LYS A 195 6.58 -18.73 7.69
N LYS A 196 6.93 -18.80 6.40
CA LYS A 196 8.17 -19.46 5.96
C LYS A 196 9.40 -18.60 6.23
N CYS A 197 9.33 -17.31 5.90
CA CYS A 197 10.52 -16.47 5.73
C CYS A 197 10.78 -15.51 6.89
N PHE A 198 9.79 -15.21 7.73
CA PHE A 198 9.92 -14.20 8.79
C PHE A 198 9.72 -14.88 10.16
N PRO A 199 10.79 -15.14 10.92
CA PRO A 199 10.71 -15.91 12.17
C PRO A 199 9.68 -15.39 13.17
N GLN A 200 9.57 -14.06 13.32
CA GLN A 200 8.64 -13.40 14.25
C GLN A 200 7.16 -13.60 13.89
N TRP A 201 6.87 -14.10 12.68
CA TRP A 201 5.53 -14.25 12.14
C TRP A 201 5.11 -15.72 11.94
N ARG A 202 5.99 -16.69 12.23
CA ARG A 202 5.74 -18.14 12.08
C ARG A 202 4.47 -18.61 12.80
N ASP A 203 4.35 -18.18 14.06
CA ASP A 203 3.28 -18.63 14.95
C ASP A 203 2.06 -17.69 14.95
N LYS A 204 2.11 -16.62 14.15
CA LYS A 204 0.99 -15.70 14.03
C LYS A 204 -0.12 -16.34 13.19
N LYS A 205 -1.35 -16.20 13.67
CA LYS A 205 -2.54 -16.62 12.93
C LYS A 205 -2.91 -15.51 11.96
N PHE A 206 -2.91 -15.84 10.67
CA PHE A 206 -3.28 -14.95 9.57
C PHE A 206 -4.71 -15.28 9.07
N ASP A 207 -5.43 -16.11 9.80
CA ASP A 207 -6.73 -16.68 9.45
C ASP A 207 -7.80 -16.33 10.49
N GLU A 208 -7.48 -15.49 11.49
CA GLU A 208 -8.43 -15.11 12.54
C GLU A 208 -9.63 -14.32 12.00
N TYR A 209 -9.46 -13.61 10.88
CA TYR A 209 -10.50 -12.77 10.27
C TYR A 209 -10.41 -12.84 8.74
N ASP A 210 -10.78 -14.00 8.17
CA ASP A 210 -10.96 -14.11 6.72
C ASP A 210 -12.22 -13.32 6.30
N GLU A 211 -12.15 -12.65 5.15
CA GLU A 211 -13.21 -11.75 4.67
C GLU A 211 -14.52 -12.47 4.37
N ASP A 212 -14.43 -13.75 4.01
CA ASP A 212 -15.61 -14.59 3.80
C ASP A 212 -16.34 -14.88 5.13
N GLU A 213 -15.67 -14.68 6.27
CA GLU A 213 -16.21 -14.87 7.62
C GLU A 213 -16.48 -13.57 8.38
N MET A 214 -15.91 -12.45 7.94
CA MET A 214 -16.10 -11.13 8.55
C MET A 214 -17.36 -10.48 7.96
N GLU A 215 -18.30 -10.04 8.82
CA GLU A 215 -19.35 -9.11 8.37
C GLU A 215 -18.67 -7.94 7.66
N CYS A 216 -19.13 -7.58 6.46
CA CYS A 216 -18.62 -6.46 5.64
C CYS A 216 -18.02 -5.35 6.52
N PRO A 217 -16.71 -5.03 6.40
CA PRO A 217 -16.04 -4.09 7.31
C PRO A 217 -16.79 -2.76 7.47
N ASP A 218 -17.36 -2.23 6.37
CA ASP A 218 -18.17 -1.02 6.40
C ASP A 218 -19.47 -1.19 7.20
N CYS A 219 -20.12 -2.36 7.15
CA CYS A 219 -21.31 -2.64 7.96
C CYS A 219 -21.00 -2.53 9.45
N VAL A 220 -19.81 -2.98 9.85
CA VAL A 220 -19.40 -2.88 11.25
C VAL A 220 -19.10 -1.45 11.61
N LEU A 221 -18.28 -0.77 10.82
CA LEU A 221 -17.89 0.60 11.12
C LEU A 221 -19.14 1.49 11.21
N ASN A 222 -20.13 1.24 10.36
CA ASN A 222 -21.44 1.86 10.46
C ASN A 222 -22.19 1.50 11.77
N ARG A 223 -22.15 0.25 12.23
CA ARG A 223 -22.75 -0.14 13.52
C ARG A 223 -22.03 0.52 14.71
N MET A 224 -20.71 0.57 14.70
CA MET A 224 -19.92 1.28 15.72
C MET A 224 -20.25 2.78 15.72
N LYS A 225 -20.34 3.37 14.53
CA LYS A 225 -20.75 4.77 14.37
C LYS A 225 -22.16 5.05 14.88
N GLN A 226 -23.09 4.12 14.65
CA GLN A 226 -24.45 4.21 15.19
C GLN A 226 -24.47 4.10 16.72
N ASN A 227 -23.68 3.20 17.29
CA ASN A 227 -23.67 2.92 18.73
C ASN A 227 -22.91 3.98 19.55
N PHE A 228 -21.83 4.55 19.00
CA PHE A 228 -20.92 5.45 19.71
C PHE A 228 -20.89 6.87 19.14
N GLY A 229 -21.63 7.14 18.06
CA GLY A 229 -21.75 8.47 17.46
C GLY A 229 -20.48 8.97 16.75
N THR A 230 -19.48 8.12 16.52
CA THR A 230 -18.20 8.53 15.92
C THR A 230 -17.59 7.47 15.02
N ASP A 231 -16.71 7.90 14.12
CA ASP A 231 -15.98 7.03 13.21
C ASP A 231 -14.66 6.62 13.86
N PHE A 232 -14.42 5.31 13.96
CA PHE A 232 -13.17 4.74 14.48
C PHE A 232 -12.27 4.21 13.37
N LYS A 233 -12.52 4.68 12.14
CA LYS A 233 -11.74 4.38 10.96
C LYS A 233 -10.61 5.40 10.80
N ILE A 234 -9.42 4.87 10.56
CA ILE A 234 -8.28 5.63 10.07
C ILE A 234 -8.19 5.31 8.60
N GLU A 235 -8.53 6.30 7.78
CA GLU A 235 -8.32 6.29 6.35
C GLU A 235 -7.20 7.27 6.04
N ASP A 236 -6.40 6.97 5.03
CA ASP A 236 -5.48 7.92 4.41
C ASP A 236 -6.25 8.61 3.27
N PRO A 237 -6.92 9.75 3.52
CA PRO A 237 -7.27 10.60 2.40
C PRO A 237 -5.94 11.03 1.78
N ASN A 238 -5.90 10.93 0.46
CA ASN A 238 -4.75 11.17 -0.43
C ASN A 238 -3.86 12.41 -0.15
N ASP A 239 -4.26 13.30 0.76
CA ASP A 239 -3.64 14.58 1.10
C ASP A 239 -3.26 14.73 2.60
N MET A 240 -3.33 13.66 3.42
CA MET A 240 -2.90 13.71 4.82
C MET A 240 -1.40 13.48 4.97
N THR A 241 -0.74 14.34 5.75
CA THR A 241 0.64 14.13 6.16
C THR A 241 0.73 12.99 7.18
N ALA A 242 1.94 12.47 7.40
CA ALA A 242 2.21 11.52 8.47
C ALA A 242 1.72 11.97 9.85
N TYR A 243 1.83 13.28 10.12
CA TYR A 243 1.37 13.87 11.37
C TYR A 243 -0.14 13.84 11.48
N ASP A 244 -0.85 14.12 10.40
CA ASP A 244 -2.31 14.08 10.39
C ASP A 244 -2.81 12.66 10.66
N VAL A 245 -2.17 11.64 10.09
CA VAL A 245 -2.56 10.23 10.31
C VAL A 245 -2.35 9.83 11.77
N TYR A 246 -1.22 10.20 12.36
CA TYR A 246 -0.96 9.92 13.78
C TYR A 246 -1.88 10.72 14.71
N ASP A 247 -2.17 11.98 14.38
CA ASP A 247 -3.11 12.81 15.14
C ASP A 247 -4.53 12.23 15.06
N GLN A 248 -4.99 11.80 13.88
CA GLN A 248 -6.25 11.10 13.72
C GLN A 248 -6.28 9.81 14.55
N PHE A 249 -5.20 9.02 14.55
CA PHE A 249 -5.10 7.84 15.42
C PHE A 249 -5.23 8.23 16.89
N SER A 250 -4.47 9.22 17.35
CA SER A 250 -4.45 9.67 18.75
C SER A 250 -5.80 10.22 19.20
N GLN A 251 -6.46 11.02 18.35
CA GLN A 251 -7.82 11.50 18.59
C GLN A 251 -8.82 10.35 18.66
N THR A 252 -8.69 9.36 17.77
CA THR A 252 -9.55 8.17 17.76
C THR A 252 -9.36 7.36 19.04
N LEU A 253 -8.13 7.16 19.48
CA LEU A 253 -7.82 6.45 20.71
C LEU A 253 -8.36 7.19 21.94
N ASN A 254 -8.12 8.50 22.06
CA ASN A 254 -8.67 9.32 23.14
C ASN A 254 -10.20 9.27 23.19
N LYS A 255 -10.88 9.22 22.03
CA LYS A 255 -12.33 9.02 21.97
C LYS A 255 -12.73 7.64 22.51
N ILE A 256 -12.05 6.56 22.09
CA ILE A 256 -12.29 5.20 22.60
C ILE A 256 -12.16 5.16 24.12
N LEU A 257 -11.06 5.69 24.65
CA LEU A 257 -10.79 5.77 26.10
C LEU A 257 -11.86 6.60 26.82
N SER A 258 -12.29 7.73 26.24
CA SER A 258 -13.34 8.57 26.83
C SER A 258 -14.70 7.87 26.87
N VAL A 259 -15.05 7.10 25.83
CA VAL A 259 -16.30 6.33 25.77
C VAL A 259 -16.28 5.23 26.82
N ARG A 260 -15.15 4.55 27.02
CA ARG A 260 -15.00 3.51 28.03
C ARG A 260 -15.10 4.07 29.45
N ASN A 261 -14.39 5.16 29.72
CA ASN A 261 -14.40 5.80 31.04
C ASN A 261 -15.75 6.42 31.41
N ASN A 262 -16.51 6.94 30.43
CA ASN A 262 -17.79 7.60 30.68
C ASN A 262 -19.01 6.66 30.60
N SER A 263 -18.86 5.45 30.08
CA SER A 263 -19.97 4.50 29.99
C SER A 263 -20.27 3.91 31.37
N THR A 264 -21.16 4.56 32.11
CA THR A 264 -21.83 3.98 33.29
C THR A 264 -22.76 2.81 32.91
N THR A 265 -23.11 2.72 31.63
CA THR A 265 -23.80 1.57 31.07
C THR A 265 -22.89 0.35 31.15
N ASP A 266 -23.40 -0.68 31.81
CA ASP A 266 -23.01 -2.07 31.64
C ASP A 266 -23.23 -2.41 30.15
N VAL A 267 -22.31 -1.97 29.29
CA VAL A 267 -22.23 -2.40 27.90
C VAL A 267 -21.81 -3.86 28.01
N GLY A 268 -22.80 -4.72 28.24
CA GLY A 268 -22.69 -6.14 28.57
C GLY A 268 -22.02 -7.01 27.50
N GLU A 269 -21.39 -6.38 26.52
CA GLU A 269 -20.42 -6.99 25.62
C GLU A 269 -19.19 -6.07 25.56
N LYS A 270 -18.31 -6.19 26.56
CA LYS A 270 -16.92 -5.67 26.46
C LYS A 270 -16.19 -6.23 25.24
N THR A 271 -16.72 -7.34 24.72
CA THR A 271 -16.26 -8.10 23.57
C THR A 271 -17.46 -8.42 22.70
N VAL A 272 -17.49 -7.92 21.46
CA VAL A 272 -18.47 -8.39 20.48
C VAL A 272 -17.88 -9.63 19.82
N SER A 273 -18.62 -10.73 19.83
CA SER A 273 -18.25 -11.97 19.13
C SER A 273 -18.43 -11.75 17.63
N PHE A 274 -17.42 -11.14 17.04
CA PHE A 274 -17.48 -10.47 15.76
C PHE A 274 -17.27 -11.43 14.57
N VAL A 275 -16.49 -12.48 14.80
CA VAL A 275 -16.22 -13.60 13.89
C VAL A 275 -16.04 -14.85 14.74
N ARG A 276 -16.90 -15.86 14.58
CA ARG A 276 -16.80 -17.23 15.12
C ARG A 276 -15.90 -17.43 16.37
N GLY A 277 -16.16 -16.72 17.46
CA GLY A 277 -15.45 -16.90 18.74
C GLY A 277 -14.16 -16.09 18.94
N HIS A 278 -13.93 -15.06 18.12
CA HIS A 278 -12.88 -14.07 18.36
C HIS A 278 -13.45 -12.82 19.02
N ASP A 279 -12.95 -12.51 20.20
CA ASP A 279 -13.33 -11.34 20.99
C ASP A 279 -12.53 -10.11 20.54
N LEU A 280 -13.24 -9.11 19.99
CA LEU A 280 -12.72 -7.76 19.75
C LEU A 280 -13.17 -6.81 20.85
N THR A 281 -12.26 -5.99 21.37
CA THR A 281 -12.62 -4.91 22.29
C THR A 281 -13.48 -3.88 21.58
N VAL A 282 -14.58 -3.44 22.18
CA VAL A 282 -15.44 -2.42 21.57
C VAL A 282 -15.46 -1.15 22.43
N PRO A 283 -15.21 0.04 21.85
CA PRO A 283 -14.80 0.26 20.45
C PRO A 283 -13.32 -0.17 20.19
N PHE A 284 -13.02 -0.47 18.92
CA PHE A 284 -11.68 -0.77 18.37
C PHE A 284 -11.31 0.25 17.28
N VAL A 285 -10.04 0.30 16.88
CA VAL A 285 -9.57 1.13 15.76
C VAL A 285 -9.48 0.26 14.50
N TYR A 286 -10.02 0.73 13.37
CA TYR A 286 -9.86 0.06 12.07
C TYR A 286 -8.92 0.87 11.17
N MET A 287 -7.92 0.21 10.61
CA MET A 287 -6.91 0.83 9.77
C MET A 287 -6.88 0.19 8.39
N SER A 288 -7.01 1.01 7.35
CA SER A 288 -6.89 0.58 5.96
C SER A 288 -6.19 1.63 5.12
N GLY A 289 -5.28 1.18 4.26
CA GLY A 289 -4.65 2.04 3.23
C GLY A 289 -3.79 3.18 3.76
N CYS A 290 -3.21 3.08 4.96
CA CYS A 290 -2.31 4.10 5.49
C CYS A 290 -0.92 4.01 4.84
N TRP A 291 -0.62 4.85 3.85
CA TRP A 291 0.64 4.86 3.07
C TRP A 291 1.62 5.97 3.49
N GLN A 292 1.14 7.00 4.19
CA GLN A 292 1.88 8.25 4.39
C GLN A 292 2.43 8.44 5.82
N ILE A 293 2.96 7.40 6.49
CA ILE A 293 3.48 7.56 7.88
C ILE A 293 4.99 7.29 8.06
N TRP A 294 5.78 7.50 7.02
CA TRP A 294 7.23 7.26 7.02
C TRP A 294 7.98 7.92 8.19
N PRO A 295 7.73 9.20 8.58
CA PRO A 295 8.36 9.79 9.76
C PRO A 295 8.16 8.99 11.05
N VAL A 296 6.96 8.42 11.25
CA VAL A 296 6.67 7.58 12.42
C VAL A 296 7.43 6.25 12.32
N LEU A 297 7.45 5.62 11.14
CA LEU A 297 8.21 4.38 10.92
C LEU A 297 9.70 4.55 11.19
N GLN A 298 10.29 5.66 10.75
CA GLN A 298 11.72 5.97 10.94
C GLN A 298 12.11 5.97 12.42
N GLY A 299 11.28 6.55 13.29
CA GLY A 299 11.50 6.54 14.75
C GLY A 299 11.59 5.12 15.36
N TYR A 300 11.03 4.12 14.69
CA TYR A 300 11.03 2.72 15.13
C TYR A 300 11.82 1.79 14.20
N ARG A 301 12.66 2.33 13.30
CA ARG A 301 13.36 1.56 12.27
C ARG A 301 14.03 0.29 12.80
N GLU A 302 14.83 0.36 13.86
CA GLU A 302 15.55 -0.80 14.37
C GLU A 302 14.63 -1.88 14.96
N ARG A 303 13.54 -1.47 15.64
CA ARG A 303 12.51 -2.43 16.10
C ARG A 303 11.80 -3.09 14.92
N LEU A 304 11.48 -2.31 13.88
CA LEU A 304 10.87 -2.82 12.65
C LEU A 304 11.82 -3.75 11.87
N ARG A 305 13.12 -3.42 11.78
CA ARG A 305 14.13 -4.29 11.17
C ARG A 305 14.20 -5.64 11.86
N HIS A 306 14.15 -5.66 13.19
CA HIS A 306 14.11 -6.90 13.95
C HIS A 306 12.81 -7.68 13.72
N LEU A 307 11.67 -6.99 13.74
CA LEU A 307 10.34 -7.59 13.53
C LEU A 307 10.17 -8.22 12.15
N PHE A 308 10.76 -7.61 11.12
CA PHE A 308 10.71 -8.08 9.73
C PHE A 308 12.05 -8.65 9.24
N GLN A 309 12.90 -9.10 10.17
CA GLN A 309 14.11 -9.82 9.81
C GLN A 309 13.72 -11.11 9.09
N ILE A 310 14.24 -11.31 7.89
CA ILE A 310 14.10 -12.57 7.17
C ILE A 310 15.07 -13.58 7.78
N ASP A 311 14.66 -14.86 7.78
CA ASP A 311 15.54 -15.98 8.11
C ASP A 311 16.76 -15.99 7.19
N GLU A 312 17.89 -15.51 7.73
CA GLU A 312 19.12 -15.25 7.02
C GLU A 312 19.74 -16.52 6.42
N ASP A 313 19.63 -17.63 7.14
CA ASP A 313 20.16 -18.93 6.74
C ASP A 313 19.11 -19.78 6.01
N GLY A 314 17.89 -19.25 5.89
CA GLY A 314 16.76 -19.93 5.29
C GLY A 314 16.74 -19.87 3.76
N PRO A 315 15.86 -20.67 3.12
CA PRO A 315 15.67 -20.66 1.66
C PRO A 315 15.13 -19.34 1.12
N CYS A 316 14.69 -18.41 2.00
CA CYS A 316 14.18 -17.11 1.61
C CYS A 316 15.27 -16.04 1.49
N CYS A 317 16.50 -16.32 1.93
CA CYS A 317 17.63 -15.38 1.83
C CYS A 317 18.91 -16.04 1.28
N ASN A 318 18.75 -17.09 0.48
CA ASN A 318 19.84 -17.82 -0.15
C ASN A 318 20.49 -17.07 -1.33
N LEU A 319 19.89 -15.96 -1.76
CA LEU A 319 20.45 -15.05 -2.75
C LEU A 319 20.69 -13.71 -2.08
N ARG A 320 21.93 -13.21 -2.18
CA ARG A 320 22.33 -11.91 -1.64
C ARG A 320 23.11 -11.11 -2.70
N PRO A 321 23.04 -9.77 -2.65
CA PRO A 321 23.97 -8.94 -3.37
C PRO A 321 25.35 -9.10 -2.74
N ASP A 322 26.38 -9.01 -3.56
CA ASP A 322 27.72 -8.86 -3.00
C ASP A 322 27.87 -7.47 -2.35
N PRO A 323 28.77 -7.30 -1.37
CA PRO A 323 28.84 -6.06 -0.59
C PRO A 323 29.05 -4.79 -1.42
N ASP A 324 29.79 -4.88 -2.53
CA ASP A 324 30.13 -3.80 -3.45
C ASP A 324 29.22 -3.74 -4.70
N GLU A 325 28.10 -4.47 -4.71
CA GLU A 325 27.08 -4.36 -5.75
C GLU A 325 26.03 -3.29 -5.43
N THR A 326 25.72 -2.48 -6.45
CA THR A 326 24.50 -1.66 -6.46
C THR A 326 23.33 -2.48 -6.99
N VAL A 327 22.22 -2.53 -6.25
CA VAL A 327 21.03 -3.27 -6.65
C VAL A 327 20.07 -2.36 -7.40
N LEU A 328 19.86 -2.59 -8.70
CA LEU A 328 18.83 -1.90 -9.47
C LEU A 328 17.57 -2.78 -9.55
N HIS A 329 16.50 -2.34 -8.90
CA HIS A 329 15.22 -3.02 -8.91
C HIS A 329 14.25 -2.45 -9.96
N ILE A 330 13.81 -3.31 -10.86
CA ILE A 330 12.80 -3.03 -11.89
C ILE A 330 11.52 -3.82 -11.55
N ARG A 331 10.41 -3.12 -11.28
CA ARG A 331 9.20 -3.76 -10.74
C ARG A 331 8.45 -4.56 -11.80
N GLY A 332 8.42 -4.06 -13.03
CA GLY A 332 7.70 -4.64 -14.16
C GLY A 332 6.18 -4.43 -14.12
N PHE A 333 5.69 -3.30 -13.62
CA PHE A 333 4.26 -2.96 -13.57
C PHE A 333 3.57 -3.07 -14.93
N LEU A 334 4.23 -2.62 -16.00
CA LEU A 334 3.68 -2.71 -17.36
C LEU A 334 3.52 -4.15 -17.85
N ASN A 335 4.33 -5.09 -17.35
CA ASN A 335 4.19 -6.52 -17.67
C ASN A 335 3.10 -7.19 -16.82
N GLU A 336 2.98 -6.79 -15.55
CA GLU A 336 2.01 -7.37 -14.63
C GLU A 336 0.57 -6.91 -14.89
N MET A 337 0.40 -5.63 -15.21
CA MET A 337 -0.90 -5.00 -15.36
C MET A 337 -0.92 -4.02 -16.55
N PRO A 338 -0.71 -4.50 -17.79
CA PRO A 338 -0.49 -3.64 -18.97
C PRO A 338 -1.60 -2.60 -19.22
N ARG A 339 -2.83 -2.90 -18.81
CA ARG A 339 -3.98 -1.99 -18.98
C ARG A 339 -4.09 -0.94 -17.86
N VAL A 340 -3.75 -1.32 -16.63
CA VAL A 340 -4.01 -0.53 -15.41
C VAL A 340 -2.79 0.30 -15.02
N ALA A 341 -1.57 -0.24 -15.16
CA ALA A 341 -0.34 0.46 -14.82
C ALA A 341 -0.22 1.85 -15.47
N PRO A 342 -0.46 2.03 -16.79
CA PRO A 342 -0.39 3.34 -17.41
C PRO A 342 -1.38 4.35 -16.80
N GLN A 343 -2.60 3.90 -16.47
CA GLN A 343 -3.66 4.72 -15.88
C GLN A 343 -3.31 5.18 -14.47
N LEU A 344 -2.66 4.30 -13.70
CA LEU A 344 -2.12 4.59 -12.37
C LEU A 344 -0.81 5.38 -12.41
N GLY A 345 -0.24 5.64 -13.60
CA GLY A 345 1.01 6.39 -13.73
C GLY A 345 2.26 5.55 -13.47
N PHE A 346 2.15 4.22 -13.37
CA PHE A 346 3.31 3.35 -13.23
C PHE A 346 4.10 3.30 -14.54
N THR A 347 5.37 3.68 -14.44
CA THR A 347 6.31 3.82 -15.56
C THR A 347 7.64 3.24 -15.13
N GLU A 348 8.11 2.22 -15.85
CA GLU A 348 9.43 1.66 -15.57
C GLU A 348 10.53 2.57 -16.13
N VAL A 349 11.68 2.61 -15.46
CA VAL A 349 12.85 3.32 -16.00
C VAL A 349 13.31 2.61 -17.26
N ASP A 350 13.51 3.31 -18.38
CA ASP A 350 14.06 2.68 -19.58
C ASP A 350 15.58 2.46 -19.46
N PRO A 351 16.20 1.60 -20.28
CA PRO A 351 17.64 1.31 -20.18
C PRO A 351 18.55 2.55 -20.28
N ALA A 352 18.20 3.55 -21.10
CA ALA A 352 19.01 4.76 -21.23
C ALA A 352 18.90 5.65 -19.98
N ARG A 353 17.71 5.74 -19.37
CA ARG A 353 17.52 6.43 -18.09
C ARG A 353 18.12 5.68 -16.91
N ALA A 354 18.23 4.36 -16.98
CA ALA A 354 18.95 3.58 -15.97
C ALA A 354 20.44 3.94 -15.93
N VAL A 355 21.06 4.25 -17.07
CA VAL A 355 22.43 4.80 -17.12
C VAL A 355 22.50 6.14 -16.40
N GLU A 356 21.55 7.05 -16.65
CA GLU A 356 21.51 8.35 -15.98
C GLU A 356 21.34 8.21 -14.46
N LEU A 357 20.49 7.28 -14.02
CA LEU A 357 20.26 6.97 -12.61
C LEU A 357 21.54 6.48 -11.92
N LEU A 358 22.33 5.68 -12.63
CA LEU A 358 23.57 5.05 -12.12
C LEU A 358 24.85 5.79 -12.53
N LYS A 359 24.75 7.03 -13.03
CA LYS A 359 25.91 7.82 -13.53
C LYS A 359 27.02 8.10 -12.52
N HIS A 360 26.75 7.88 -11.24
CA HIS A 360 27.70 8.06 -10.15
C HIS A 360 28.64 6.85 -10.00
N LEU A 361 28.33 5.73 -10.64
CA LEU A 361 29.18 4.54 -10.70
C LEU A 361 30.30 4.74 -11.73
N SER A 362 31.47 4.21 -11.41
CA SER A 362 32.65 4.18 -12.26
C SER A 362 32.71 2.90 -13.10
N PRO A 363 33.41 2.91 -14.25
CA PRO A 363 33.69 1.68 -14.99
C PRO A 363 34.34 0.62 -14.08
N GLY A 364 33.88 -0.63 -14.19
CA GLY A 364 34.23 -1.76 -13.33
C GLY A 364 33.30 -1.94 -12.13
N ASP A 365 32.45 -0.95 -11.80
CA ASP A 365 31.48 -1.08 -10.72
C ASP A 365 30.40 -2.10 -11.04
N ARG A 366 29.95 -2.79 -9.99
CA ARG A 366 29.06 -3.95 -10.11
C ARG A 366 27.60 -3.59 -9.85
N VAL A 367 26.72 -4.08 -10.71
CA VAL A 367 25.28 -3.86 -10.67
C VAL A 367 24.54 -5.19 -10.72
N ALA A 368 23.71 -5.44 -9.72
CA ALA A 368 22.77 -6.55 -9.70
C ALA A 368 21.38 -6.06 -10.11
N LEU A 369 20.88 -6.56 -11.25
CA LEU A 369 19.52 -6.28 -11.72
C LEU A 369 18.54 -7.26 -11.09
N VAL A 370 17.55 -6.77 -10.36
CA VAL A 370 16.51 -7.59 -9.74
C VAL A 370 15.13 -7.15 -10.20
N GLY A 371 14.25 -8.11 -10.46
CA GLY A 371 12.89 -7.81 -10.88
C GLY A 371 12.03 -9.06 -10.95
N ARG A 372 10.72 -8.85 -11.08
CA ARG A 372 9.75 -9.96 -11.18
C ARG A 372 9.88 -10.75 -12.49
N PHE A 373 10.34 -10.09 -13.54
CA PHE A 373 10.42 -10.60 -14.92
C PHE A 373 11.88 -10.53 -15.42
N PRO A 374 12.75 -11.47 -15.01
CA PRO A 374 14.19 -11.42 -15.31
C PRO A 374 14.48 -11.37 -16.83
N GLU A 375 13.65 -11.99 -17.65
CA GLU A 375 13.75 -11.96 -19.11
C GLU A 375 13.60 -10.54 -19.70
N LYS A 376 12.97 -9.63 -18.97
CA LYS A 376 12.80 -8.22 -19.36
C LYS A 376 13.99 -7.35 -18.95
N LEU A 377 14.95 -7.89 -18.21
CA LEU A 377 16.10 -7.14 -17.71
C LEU A 377 17.28 -7.12 -18.70
N TRP A 378 17.27 -7.96 -19.74
CA TRP A 378 18.37 -8.05 -20.70
C TRP A 378 18.64 -6.76 -21.48
N GLY A 379 17.61 -5.94 -21.74
CA GLY A 379 17.79 -4.62 -22.35
C GLY A 379 18.66 -3.69 -21.52
N TYR A 380 18.61 -3.80 -20.20
CA TYR A 380 19.44 -3.01 -19.28
C TYR A 380 20.88 -3.53 -19.24
N VAL A 381 21.07 -4.84 -19.36
CA VAL A 381 22.41 -5.46 -19.32
C VAL A 381 23.31 -4.90 -20.42
N GLY A 382 22.81 -4.83 -21.66
CA GLY A 382 23.58 -4.28 -22.78
C GLY A 382 23.99 -2.83 -22.54
N THR A 383 23.00 -1.97 -22.29
CA THR A 383 23.21 -0.52 -22.12
C THR A 383 24.12 -0.19 -20.92
N LEU A 384 23.99 -0.90 -19.80
CA LEU A 384 24.85 -0.68 -18.62
C LEU A 384 26.28 -1.21 -18.83
N LYS A 385 26.46 -2.34 -19.55
CA LYS A 385 27.79 -2.84 -19.90
C LYS A 385 28.54 -1.92 -20.87
N GLU A 386 27.82 -1.24 -21.77
CA GLU A 386 28.41 -0.22 -22.66
C GLU A 386 28.99 0.97 -21.88
N GLN A 387 28.49 1.24 -20.67
CA GLN A 387 29.07 2.23 -19.74
C GLN A 387 30.28 1.68 -18.94
N GLY A 388 30.70 0.44 -19.23
CA GLY A 388 31.80 -0.22 -18.54
C GLY A 388 31.41 -0.82 -17.19
N LEU A 389 30.12 -0.95 -16.86
CA LEU A 389 29.67 -1.57 -15.61
C LEU A 389 29.67 -3.10 -15.71
N GLU A 390 29.94 -3.78 -14.59
CA GLU A 390 29.77 -5.22 -14.46
C GLU A 390 28.34 -5.56 -14.04
N VAL A 391 27.58 -6.22 -14.91
CA VAL A 391 26.14 -6.39 -14.72
C VAL A 391 25.73 -7.86 -14.70
N ARG A 392 24.94 -8.25 -13.70
CA ARG A 392 24.27 -9.56 -13.61
C ARG A 392 22.77 -9.45 -13.37
N VAL A 393 22.02 -10.48 -13.74
CA VAL A 393 20.56 -10.56 -13.55
C VAL A 393 20.23 -11.51 -12.41
N VAL A 394 19.30 -11.15 -11.54
CA VAL A 394 18.92 -11.95 -10.37
C VAL A 394 17.51 -12.52 -10.54
N PRO A 395 17.36 -13.85 -10.67
CA PRO A 395 18.41 -14.87 -10.72
C PRO A 395 18.95 -15.03 -12.15
N ASN A 396 20.17 -15.55 -12.30
CA ASN A 396 20.85 -15.65 -13.60
C ASN A 396 20.17 -16.62 -14.59
N GLU A 397 19.19 -17.43 -14.15
CA GLU A 397 18.59 -18.53 -14.94
C GLU A 397 17.22 -18.17 -15.58
N GLY A 398 16.83 -16.90 -15.59
CA GLY A 398 15.52 -16.49 -16.13
C GLY A 398 14.31 -17.00 -15.35
N LYS A 399 14.53 -17.69 -14.22
CA LYS A 399 13.47 -18.15 -13.31
C LYS A 399 12.92 -16.96 -12.53
N ARG A 400 11.60 -16.93 -12.31
CA ARG A 400 11.00 -15.91 -11.44
C ARG A 400 11.54 -16.03 -10.01
N VAL A 401 11.92 -14.90 -9.42
CA VAL A 401 12.29 -14.83 -8.00
C VAL A 401 11.02 -14.85 -7.16
N ALA A 402 10.99 -15.65 -6.10
CA ALA A 402 9.93 -15.55 -5.10
C ALA A 402 9.98 -14.16 -4.43
N PRO A 403 8.84 -13.51 -4.13
CA PRO A 403 8.83 -12.17 -3.55
C PRO A 403 9.67 -12.02 -2.28
N SER A 404 9.68 -13.03 -1.40
CA SER A 404 10.51 -13.03 -0.18
C SER A 404 12.01 -13.02 -0.49
N VAL A 405 12.45 -13.79 -1.49
CA VAL A 405 13.85 -13.84 -1.93
C VAL A 405 14.28 -12.51 -2.55
N GLY A 406 13.44 -11.92 -3.40
CA GLY A 406 13.71 -10.60 -3.96
C GLY A 406 13.78 -9.51 -2.87
N PHE A 407 12.94 -9.62 -1.84
CA PHE A 407 12.89 -8.66 -0.75
C PHE A 407 14.15 -8.77 0.11
N CYS A 408 14.55 -10.00 0.47
CA CYS A 408 15.80 -10.23 1.19
C CYS A 408 17.00 -9.71 0.40
N PHE A 409 17.03 -9.96 -0.91
CA PHE A 409 18.11 -9.48 -1.77
C PHE A 409 18.29 -7.95 -1.69
N ILE A 410 17.21 -7.18 -1.78
CA ILE A 410 17.29 -5.71 -1.66
C ILE A 410 17.65 -5.29 -0.24
N GLN A 411 17.06 -5.93 0.78
CA GLN A 411 17.33 -5.63 2.19
C GLN A 411 18.81 -5.85 2.56
N HIS A 412 19.51 -6.78 1.90
CA HIS A 412 20.92 -7.05 2.14
C HIS A 412 21.89 -6.19 1.33
N ALA A 413 21.41 -5.27 0.48
CA ALA A 413 22.28 -4.36 -0.24
C ALA A 413 23.09 -3.47 0.72
N LYS A 414 24.40 -3.34 0.46
CA LYS A 414 25.34 -2.55 1.27
C LYS A 414 25.87 -1.32 0.55
N ARG A 415 26.27 -1.46 -0.71
CA ARG A 415 26.73 -0.31 -1.49
C ARG A 415 25.60 0.62 -1.92
N GLY A 416 24.63 0.10 -2.67
CA GLY A 416 23.63 0.96 -3.29
C GLY A 416 22.32 0.25 -3.62
N ILE A 417 21.23 1.00 -3.62
CA ILE A 417 19.93 0.58 -4.14
C ILE A 417 19.45 1.64 -5.13
N ALA A 418 18.92 1.21 -6.26
CA ALA A 418 18.24 2.07 -7.21
C ALA A 418 16.87 1.48 -7.55
N GLY A 419 15.82 2.30 -7.59
CA GLY A 419 14.49 1.80 -7.92
C GLY A 419 13.38 2.84 -7.93
N MET A 420 12.19 2.40 -8.35
CA MET A 420 11.04 3.29 -8.49
C MET A 420 10.48 3.70 -7.14
N ALA A 421 10.21 5.00 -6.98
CA ALA A 421 9.54 5.58 -5.83
C ALA A 421 8.22 4.90 -5.45
N MET A 422 7.42 4.55 -6.45
CA MET A 422 6.10 3.95 -6.27
C MET A 422 6.14 2.46 -5.89
N SER A 423 7.33 1.86 -5.81
CA SER A 423 7.46 0.47 -5.42
C SER A 423 7.63 0.37 -3.91
N THR A 424 6.57 -0.02 -3.20
CA THR A 424 6.62 -0.34 -1.75
C THR A 424 7.74 -1.35 -1.45
N PHE A 425 8.02 -2.23 -2.40
CA PHE A 425 9.09 -3.21 -2.34
C PHE A 425 10.48 -2.56 -2.26
N VAL A 426 10.75 -1.57 -3.10
CA VAL A 426 12.00 -0.78 -3.07
C VAL A 426 12.04 0.10 -1.83
N GLN A 427 10.94 0.77 -1.51
CA GLN A 427 10.87 1.67 -0.35
C GLN A 427 11.21 0.94 0.95
N LEU A 428 10.56 -0.19 1.22
CA LEU A 428 10.82 -1.01 2.41
C LEU A 428 12.18 -1.70 2.36
N GLY A 429 12.58 -2.24 1.20
CA GLY A 429 13.89 -2.86 1.04
C GLY A 429 15.01 -1.87 1.36
N ALA A 430 14.92 -0.64 0.85
CA ALA A 430 15.84 0.44 1.19
C ALA A 430 15.73 0.87 2.65
N PHE A 431 14.51 0.99 3.19
CA PHE A 431 14.30 1.34 4.59
C PHE A 431 14.98 0.36 5.54
N PHE A 432 14.90 -0.95 5.27
CA PHE A 432 15.50 -2.00 6.10
C PHE A 432 16.95 -2.35 5.75
N SER A 433 17.51 -1.85 4.65
CA SER A 433 18.89 -2.12 4.26
C SER A 433 19.90 -1.21 4.93
N ASP A 434 21.16 -1.63 4.89
CA ASP A 434 22.32 -0.81 5.24
C ASP A 434 22.98 -0.21 4.00
N ALA A 435 22.22 0.00 2.92
CA ALA A 435 22.75 0.59 1.71
C ALA A 435 23.27 2.01 1.99
N GLU A 436 24.53 2.28 1.60
CA GLU A 436 25.18 3.60 1.72
C GLU A 436 24.54 4.65 0.82
N ARG A 437 23.94 4.21 -0.29
CA ARG A 437 23.25 5.07 -1.26
C ARG A 437 21.93 4.48 -1.70
N VAL A 438 20.90 5.31 -1.82
CA VAL A 438 19.58 4.93 -2.33
C VAL A 438 19.09 5.94 -3.36
N ASP A 439 19.11 5.56 -4.63
CA ASP A 439 18.62 6.35 -5.76
C ASP A 439 17.18 5.98 -6.09
N ILE A 440 16.25 6.88 -5.79
CA ILE A 440 14.82 6.68 -6.05
C ILE A 440 14.40 7.55 -7.22
N TYR A 441 13.73 6.95 -8.21
CA TYR A 441 13.24 7.67 -9.39
C TYR A 441 11.71 7.75 -9.48
N LEU A 442 11.24 8.82 -10.13
CA LEU A 442 9.85 9.05 -10.51
C LEU A 442 9.79 9.66 -11.91
N TYR A 443 8.73 9.36 -12.66
CA TYR A 443 8.38 10.07 -13.90
C TYR A 443 7.40 11.21 -13.62
N ASP A 444 7.77 12.44 -14.00
CA ASP A 444 6.89 13.61 -14.00
C ASP A 444 5.95 13.55 -15.22
N ARG A 445 4.70 13.19 -14.96
CA ARG A 445 3.60 13.15 -15.93
C ARG A 445 2.67 14.35 -15.84
N GLY A 446 3.13 15.47 -15.28
CA GLY A 446 2.29 16.65 -15.04
C GLY A 446 1.30 16.50 -13.88
N ARG A 447 1.28 15.36 -13.17
CA ARG A 447 0.61 15.19 -11.87
C ARG A 447 1.54 15.56 -10.71
N LYS A 448 2.17 16.73 -10.81
CA LYS A 448 3.28 17.12 -9.92
C LYS A 448 2.90 17.06 -8.44
N GLU A 449 1.70 17.49 -8.09
CA GLU A 449 1.27 17.63 -6.69
C GLU A 449 1.19 16.26 -5.99
N TYR A 450 0.39 15.32 -6.51
CA TYR A 450 0.12 14.04 -5.84
C TYR A 450 1.35 13.19 -5.52
N TYR A 451 2.35 13.15 -6.41
CA TYR A 451 3.54 12.32 -6.22
C TYR A 451 4.70 13.06 -5.54
N SER A 452 4.69 14.40 -5.55
CA SER A 452 5.74 15.17 -4.87
C SER A 452 5.65 15.03 -3.35
N HIS A 453 4.45 15.15 -2.79
CA HIS A 453 4.22 15.00 -1.34
C HIS A 453 4.61 13.61 -0.83
N LYS A 454 4.23 12.54 -1.53
CA LYS A 454 4.60 11.15 -1.17
C LYS A 454 6.11 10.91 -1.15
N LEU A 455 6.84 11.59 -2.04
CA LEU A 455 8.29 11.51 -2.07
C LEU A 455 8.90 12.29 -0.92
N ASP A 456 8.42 13.51 -0.70
CA ASP A 456 8.95 14.37 0.36
C ASP A 456 8.75 13.70 1.73
N ASP A 457 7.61 13.05 1.99
CA ASP A 457 7.38 12.28 3.21
C ASP A 457 8.31 11.06 3.36
N PHE A 458 8.65 10.39 2.25
CA PHE A 458 9.63 9.31 2.28
C PHE A 458 11.05 9.82 2.56
N PHE A 459 11.37 11.05 2.14
CA PHE A 459 12.70 11.67 2.25
C PHE A 459 12.89 12.56 3.49
N THR A 460 11.91 12.64 4.38
CA THR A 460 11.92 13.53 5.55
C THR A 460 11.44 12.77 6.80
N PRO A 461 12.04 12.82 8.01
CA PRO A 461 13.41 13.15 8.44
C PRO A 461 13.96 12.15 9.50
N ASP A 462 14.79 11.19 9.09
CA ASP A 462 15.85 10.69 9.97
C ASP A 462 17.14 11.26 9.39
N PRO A 463 17.81 12.21 10.07
CA PRO A 463 19.07 12.76 9.60
C PRO A 463 20.10 11.69 9.23
N LYS A 464 20.05 10.52 9.90
CA LYS A 464 20.94 9.37 9.60
C LYS A 464 20.64 8.70 8.27
N LEU A 465 19.41 8.82 7.78
CA LEU A 465 18.98 8.24 6.53
C LEU A 465 18.96 9.26 5.39
N ASN A 466 18.79 10.55 5.68
CA ASN A 466 18.65 11.59 4.66
C ASN A 466 19.85 11.65 3.71
N ASP A 467 21.08 11.53 4.24
CA ASP A 467 22.30 11.68 3.44
C ASP A 467 22.48 10.58 2.37
N ARG A 468 21.83 9.42 2.55
CA ARG A 468 21.89 8.32 1.58
C ARG A 468 20.82 8.38 0.50
N TYR A 469 19.73 9.12 0.67
CA TYR A 469 18.63 9.13 -0.30
C TYR A 469 18.82 10.21 -1.36
N HIS A 470 18.74 9.81 -2.62
CA HIS A 470 18.86 10.69 -3.78
C HIS A 470 17.64 10.54 -4.67
N ARG A 471 17.00 11.68 -4.97
CA ARG A 471 15.79 11.74 -5.78
C ARG A 471 16.12 12.06 -7.23
N HIS A 472 15.53 11.30 -8.14
CA HIS A 472 15.62 11.51 -9.59
C HIS A 472 14.22 11.71 -10.16
N ILE A 473 13.98 12.83 -10.86
CA ILE A 473 12.71 13.10 -11.53
C ILE A 473 12.96 13.12 -13.03
N PHE A 474 12.48 12.11 -13.73
CA PHE A 474 12.53 12.05 -15.18
C PHE A 474 11.28 12.71 -15.76
N LYS A 475 11.44 13.57 -16.77
CA LYS A 475 10.29 14.06 -17.53
C LYS A 475 9.84 12.96 -18.49
N ASP A 476 8.55 12.65 -18.50
CA ASP A 476 7.98 11.81 -19.56
C ASP A 476 8.11 12.56 -20.88
N LYS A 477 8.52 11.85 -21.95
CA LYS A 477 8.80 12.47 -23.25
C LYS A 477 7.53 12.71 -24.05
#